data_AF-A0A249MRV3-F1
#
_entry.id   AF-A0A249MRV3-F1
#
_cell.length_a   1.000
_cell.length_b   1.000
_cell.length_c   1.000
_cell.angle_alpha   90.00
_cell.angle_beta   90.00
_cell.angle_gamma   90.00
#
_symmetry.space_group_name_H-M   'P 1'
#
loop_
_entity.id
_entity.type
_entity.pdbx_description
1 polymer ?
#
loop_
_entity_poly.entity_id
_entity_poly.type
_entity_poly.pdbx_seq_one_letter_code
_entity_poly.pdbx_strand_id
1 'polypeptide(L)'
;MADRDPNLVVSGLSGTVTQDGVTVEVNIVRLEDEPDWSLEVVNSSGTSTVWDDQFATDAAALDAFRQAVAQEGMACFLDSATVIPFPSR
;
A
#
# COMPACT_ATOMS: atom_id res chain seq x y z
N MET A 1 7.86 -26.13 21.49
CA MET A 1 7.02 -26.13 20.28
C MET A 1 7.58 -25.05 19.39
N ALA A 2 7.80 -25.31 18.10
CA ALA A 2 8.18 -24.24 17.19
C ALA A 2 6.89 -23.52 16.81
N ASP A 3 6.56 -22.44 17.53
CA ASP A 3 5.69 -21.39 16.98
C ASP A 3 6.46 -20.83 15.78
N ARG A 4 6.12 -21.31 14.58
CA ARG A 4 6.63 -20.71 13.35
C ARG A 4 5.80 -19.47 13.09
N ASP A 5 6.47 -18.36 12.83
CA ASP A 5 5.81 -17.15 12.34
C ASP A 5 5.01 -17.48 11.06
N PRO A 6 3.78 -16.98 10.94
CA PRO A 6 2.94 -17.24 9.78
C PRO A 6 3.58 -16.68 8.50
N ASN A 7 3.45 -17.41 7.40
CA ASN A 7 3.94 -16.99 6.10
C ASN A 7 3.12 -15.80 5.57
N LEU A 8 3.79 -14.93 4.82
CA LEU A 8 3.14 -13.87 4.07
C LEU A 8 2.60 -14.41 2.74
N VAL A 9 1.31 -14.18 2.49
CA VAL A 9 0.64 -14.46 1.22
C VAL A 9 0.52 -13.14 0.44
N VAL A 10 0.99 -13.15 -0.80
CA VAL A 10 0.89 -12.01 -1.73
C VAL A 10 -0.17 -12.29 -2.77
N SER A 11 -1.13 -11.38 -2.94
CA SER A 11 -2.15 -11.51 -3.98
C SER A 11 -1.51 -11.34 -5.37
N GLY A 12 -2.03 -12.08 -6.36
CA GLY A 12 -1.71 -11.89 -7.78
C GLY A 12 -2.23 -10.57 -8.36
N LEU A 13 -3.05 -9.82 -7.60
CA LEU A 13 -3.45 -8.45 -7.93
C LEU A 13 -2.40 -7.40 -7.54
N SER A 14 -1.37 -7.79 -6.78
CA SER A 14 -0.22 -6.95 -6.50
C SER A 14 0.57 -6.69 -7.78
N GLY A 15 1.20 -5.52 -7.86
CA GLY A 15 2.08 -5.19 -8.98
C GLY A 15 2.28 -3.70 -9.18
N THR A 16 3.10 -3.38 -10.19
CA THR A 16 3.40 -2.00 -10.54
C THR A 16 2.27 -1.38 -11.36
N VAL A 17 1.84 -0.19 -10.98
CA VAL A 17 0.84 0.61 -11.71
C VAL A 17 1.48 1.93 -12.13
N THR A 18 1.39 2.25 -13.42
CA THR A 18 1.82 3.55 -13.97
C THR A 18 0.61 4.24 -14.58
N GLN A 19 0.31 5.44 -14.09
CA GLN A 19 -0.75 6.30 -14.62
C GLN A 19 -0.37 7.77 -14.39
N ASP A 20 -0.70 8.63 -15.34
CA ASP A 20 -0.42 10.09 -15.27
C ASP A 20 1.06 10.44 -15.02
N GLY A 21 1.97 9.57 -15.49
CA GLY A 21 3.42 9.74 -15.29
C GLY A 21 3.93 9.37 -13.89
N VAL A 22 3.05 8.93 -13.00
CA VAL A 22 3.39 8.43 -11.66
C VAL A 22 3.41 6.91 -11.69
N THR A 23 4.43 6.31 -11.09
CA THR A 23 4.57 4.87 -10.94
C THR A 23 4.60 4.50 -9.46
N VAL A 24 3.76 3.56 -9.08
CA VAL A 24 3.69 2.99 -7.72
C VAL A 24 3.69 1.46 -7.77
N GLU A 25 4.14 0.84 -6.70
CA GLU A 25 3.97 -0.59 -6.45
C GLU A 25 2.78 -0.80 -5.50
N VAL A 26 1.79 -1.56 -5.95
CA VAL A 26 0.62 -1.93 -5.16
C VAL A 26 0.87 -3.31 -4.55
N ASN A 27 0.95 -3.38 -3.23
CA ASN A 27 1.18 -4.58 -2.46
C ASN A 27 -0.09 -4.96 -1.70
N ILE A 28 -0.70 -6.08 -2.08
CA ILE A 28 -1.90 -6.62 -1.43
C ILE A 28 -1.52 -7.93 -0.78
N VAL A 29 -1.44 -7.93 0.55
CA VAL A 29 -0.84 -9.02 1.32
C VAL A 29 -1.69 -9.43 2.51
N ARG A 30 -1.54 -10.66 2.98
CA ARG A 30 -2.10 -11.13 4.24
C ARG A 30 -1.19 -12.16 4.88
N LEU A 31 -1.35 -12.41 6.17
CA LEU A 31 -0.74 -13.59 6.79
C LEU A 31 -1.54 -14.84 6.41
N GLU A 32 -0.89 -15.99 6.27
CA GLU A 32 -1.55 -17.22 5.81
C GLU A 32 -2.73 -17.64 6.70
N ASP A 33 -2.60 -17.37 8.01
CA ASP A 33 -3.58 -17.68 9.05
C ASP A 33 -4.63 -16.58 9.26
N GLU A 34 -4.45 -15.41 8.66
CA GLU A 34 -5.40 -14.29 8.75
C GLU A 34 -6.30 -14.22 7.51
N PRO A 35 -7.61 -13.97 7.67
CA PRO A 35 -8.54 -13.93 6.55
C PRO A 35 -8.45 -12.62 5.75
N ASP A 36 -8.10 -11.51 6.43
CA ASP A 36 -8.18 -10.16 5.87
C ASP A 36 -6.86 -9.73 5.21
N TRP A 37 -7.00 -8.89 4.18
CA TRP A 37 -5.92 -8.37 3.36
C TRP A 37 -5.56 -6.95 3.76
N SER A 38 -4.28 -6.66 3.75
CA SER A 38 -3.73 -5.31 3.89
C SER A 38 -3.33 -4.77 2.53
N LEU A 39 -3.54 -3.46 2.33
CA LEU A 39 -3.11 -2.73 1.15
C LEU A 39 -1.96 -1.79 1.53
N GLU A 40 -0.87 -1.89 0.77
CA GLU A 40 0.24 -0.95 0.79
C GLU A 40 0.48 -0.44 -0.63
N VAL A 41 0.78 0.85 -0.77
CA VAL A 41 1.20 1.47 -2.02
C VAL A 41 2.54 2.16 -1.80
N VAL A 42 3.57 1.73 -2.53
CA VAL A 42 4.92 2.28 -2.42
C VAL A 42 5.25 3.08 -3.67
N ASN A 43 5.66 4.34 -3.49
CA ASN A 43 6.06 5.18 -4.60
C ASN A 43 7.53 4.95 -5.03
N SER A 44 7.97 5.58 -6.11
CA SER A 44 9.35 5.43 -6.61
C SER A 44 10.45 5.90 -5.64
N SER A 45 10.11 6.73 -4.66
CA SER A 45 11.02 7.19 -3.59
C SER A 45 11.15 6.16 -2.46
N GLY A 46 10.33 5.11 -2.46
CA GLY A 46 10.22 4.14 -1.36
C GLY A 46 9.28 4.60 -0.24
N THR A 47 8.49 5.66 -0.45
CA THR A 47 7.50 6.09 0.53
C THR A 47 6.28 5.19 0.44
N SER A 48 5.92 4.60 1.58
CA SER A 48 4.80 3.66 1.72
C SER A 48 3.56 4.38 2.24
N THR A 49 2.43 4.14 1.57
CA THR A 49 1.08 4.51 2.02
C THR A 49 0.35 3.22 2.37
N VAL A 50 -0.01 3.06 3.63
CA VAL A 50 -0.72 1.88 4.14
C VAL A 50 -2.11 2.30 4.61
N TRP A 51 -3.11 1.49 4.31
CA TRP A 51 -4.47 1.71 4.79
C TRP A 51 -4.62 1.18 6.22
N ASP A 52 -5.29 1.94 7.08
CA ASP A 52 -5.62 1.52 8.45
C ASP A 52 -6.66 0.37 8.46
N ASP A 53 -7.60 0.39 7.53
CA ASP A 53 -8.61 -0.66 7.37
C ASP A 53 -8.05 -1.88 6.60
N GLN A 54 -8.43 -3.07 7.06
CA GLN A 54 -8.18 -4.32 6.33
C GLN A 54 -9.39 -4.69 5.45
N PHE A 55 -9.15 -5.54 4.46
CA PHE A 55 -10.13 -5.88 3.43
C PHE A 55 -10.43 -7.38 3.40
N ALA A 56 -11.70 -7.76 3.36
CA ALA A 56 -12.10 -9.17 3.30
C ALA A 56 -11.64 -9.91 2.02
N THR A 57 -11.30 -9.18 0.95
CA THR A 57 -10.79 -9.75 -0.30
C THR A 57 -9.69 -8.87 -0.88
N ASP A 58 -8.77 -9.48 -1.60
CA ASP A 58 -7.73 -8.78 -2.35
C ASP A 58 -8.32 -7.87 -3.45
N ALA A 59 -9.46 -8.25 -4.03
CA ALA A 59 -10.20 -7.40 -4.97
C ALA A 59 -10.73 -6.12 -4.31
N ALA A 60 -11.22 -6.20 -3.06
CA ALA A 60 -11.66 -5.03 -2.31
C ALA A 60 -10.50 -4.10 -1.94
N ALA A 61 -9.33 -4.66 -1.58
CA ALA A 61 -8.11 -3.89 -1.41
C ALA A 61 -7.73 -3.15 -2.70
N LEU A 62 -7.72 -3.84 -3.86
CA LEU A 62 -7.42 -3.19 -5.14
C LEU A 62 -8.46 -2.11 -5.51
N ASP A 63 -9.73 -2.32 -5.17
CA ASP A 63 -10.77 -1.31 -5.39
C ASP A 63 -10.53 -0.05 -4.56
N ALA A 64 -10.09 -0.19 -3.31
CA ALA A 64 -9.73 0.96 -2.46
C ALA A 64 -8.59 1.79 -3.08
N PHE A 65 -7.55 1.14 -3.62
CA PHE A 65 -6.51 1.82 -4.39
C PHE A 65 -7.10 2.60 -5.57
N ARG A 66 -7.96 1.95 -6.38
CA ARG A 66 -8.60 2.58 -7.54
C ARG A 66 -9.50 3.75 -7.14
N GLN A 67 -10.19 3.65 -6.02
CA GLN A 67 -11.03 4.71 -5.48
C GLN A 67 -10.19 5.92 -5.05
N ALA A 68 -9.06 5.71 -4.36
CA ALA A 68 -8.13 6.79 -4.02
C ALA A 68 -7.60 7.49 -5.28
N VAL A 69 -7.18 6.71 -6.30
CA VAL A 69 -6.75 7.26 -7.60
C VAL A 69 -7.88 8.04 -8.28
N ALA A 70 -9.12 7.57 -8.23
CA ALA A 70 -10.25 8.25 -8.86
C ALA A 70 -10.64 9.55 -8.14
N GLN A 71 -10.50 9.61 -6.82
CA GLN A 71 -10.91 10.76 -6.00
C GLN A 71 -9.81 11.82 -5.90
N GLU A 72 -8.56 11.40 -5.75
CA GLU A 72 -7.43 12.27 -5.38
C GLU A 72 -6.35 12.30 -6.46
N GLY A 73 -6.39 11.37 -7.42
CA GLY A 73 -5.38 11.20 -8.46
C GLY A 73 -4.15 10.45 -7.97
N MET A 74 -3.32 10.00 -8.93
CA MET A 74 -2.06 9.30 -8.63
C MET A 74 -1.08 10.16 -7.82
N ALA A 75 -1.18 11.49 -7.91
CA ALA A 75 -0.31 12.41 -7.19
C ALA A 75 -0.45 12.33 -5.66
N CYS A 76 -1.55 11.76 -5.14
CA CYS A 76 -1.73 11.54 -3.70
C CYS A 76 -0.63 10.62 -3.11
N PHE A 77 -0.06 9.72 -3.92
CA PHE A 77 1.00 8.81 -3.49
C PHE A 77 2.42 9.39 -3.63
N LEU A 78 2.56 10.63 -4.12
CA LEU A 78 3.85 11.30 -4.17
C LEU A 78 4.20 11.91 -2.80
N ASP A 79 5.49 12.06 -2.54
CA ASP A 79 5.95 12.73 -1.33
C ASP A 79 5.43 14.18 -1.28
N SER A 80 4.43 14.44 -0.44
CA SER A 80 4.06 15.80 -0.06
C SER A 80 5.11 16.31 0.94
N ALA A 81 6.26 16.74 0.44
CA ALA A 81 7.37 17.18 1.26
C ALA A 81 7.01 18.48 2.03
N THR A 82 6.40 18.36 3.22
CA THR A 82 6.61 19.34 4.28
C THR A 82 7.76 18.84 5.13
N VAL A 83 8.99 19.11 4.68
CA VAL A 83 10.17 18.98 5.55
C VAL A 83 10.02 20.04 6.63
N ILE A 84 9.57 19.64 7.82
CA ILE A 84 9.72 20.48 9.01
C ILE A 84 11.19 20.35 9.43
N PRO A 85 12.02 21.39 9.31
CA PRO A 85 13.39 21.32 9.78
C PRO A 85 13.38 21.05 11.29
N PHE A 86 14.18 20.09 11.75
CA PHE A 86 14.41 19.92 13.18
C PHE A 86 14.98 21.23 13.74
N PRO A 87 14.37 21.82 14.79
CA PRO A 87 14.91 23.03 15.39
C PRO A 87 16.28 22.73 16.01
N SER A 88 17.32 23.38 15.51
CA SER A 88 18.66 23.36 16.09
C SER A 88 18.62 24.03 17.47
N ARG A 89 19.08 23.34 18.52
CA ARG A 89 19.27 23.89 19.87
C ARG A 89 20.67 24.45 20.05
#